data_AF-A0A950NSJ3-F1
#
_entry.id   AF-A0A950NSJ3-F1
#
_cell.length_a   1.000
_cell.length_b   1.000
_cell.length_c   1.000
_cell.angle_alpha   90.00
_cell.angle_beta   90.00
_cell.angle_gamma   90.00
#
_symmetry.space_group_name_H-M   'P 1'
#
loop_
_entity.id
_entity.type
_entity.pdbx_description
1 polymer ?
#
loop_
_entity_poly.entity_id
_entity_poly.type
_entity_poly.pdbx_seq_one_letter_code
_entity_poly.pdbx_strand_id
1 'polypeptide(L)'
;MNIDLGLPPESIQREKSVGMWYEGGTLRVRGHLRDRYTDPERQETLLHEYRLDLWVDHETMIVSDARIEPVHLPYAECFQAPGNIGLLVGLKLRPGFTAEALERLQGEAG
;
A
#
# COMPACT_ATOMS: atom_id res chain seq x y z
N MET A 1 -11.99 -10.09 18.42
CA MET A 1 -11.85 -11.56 18.54
C MET A 1 -10.53 -11.87 17.88
N ASN A 2 -9.49 -12.11 18.67
CA ASN A 2 -8.12 -12.24 18.17
C ASN A 2 -7.98 -13.63 17.54
N ILE A 3 -7.89 -13.72 16.21
CA ILE A 3 -7.70 -14.99 15.52
C ILE A 3 -6.20 -15.23 15.42
N ASP A 4 -5.69 -16.05 16.33
CA ASP A 4 -4.40 -16.71 16.14
C ASP A 4 -4.60 -17.80 15.09
N LEU A 5 -4.13 -17.54 13.87
CA LEU A 5 -4.26 -18.47 12.75
C LEU A 5 -3.36 -19.72 12.92
N GLY A 6 -2.46 -19.76 13.92
CA GLY A 6 -1.60 -20.92 14.17
C GLY A 6 -0.65 -21.24 13.01
N LEU A 7 -0.32 -20.25 12.18
CA LEU A 7 0.39 -20.47 10.93
C LEU A 7 1.91 -20.36 11.14
N PRO A 8 2.72 -21.20 10.46
CA PRO A 8 4.17 -21.03 10.45
C PRO A 8 4.50 -19.62 9.92
N PRO A 9 5.47 -18.89 10.53
CA PRO A 9 5.86 -17.54 10.11
C PRO A 9 6.22 -17.40 8.63
N GLU A 10 6.53 -18.52 7.97
CA GLU A 10 7.05 -18.61 6.60
C GLU A 10 5.95 -18.76 5.52
N SER A 11 4.69 -18.60 5.91
CA SER A 11 3.55 -18.95 5.06
C SER A 11 2.81 -17.76 4.42
N ILE A 12 3.14 -16.53 4.82
CA ILE A 12 2.59 -15.31 4.21
C ILE A 12 3.52 -14.84 3.10
N GLN A 13 2.95 -14.69 1.91
CA GLN A 13 3.63 -14.18 0.72
C GLN A 13 3.08 -12.79 0.41
N ARG A 14 3.99 -11.83 0.25
CA ARG A 14 3.68 -10.45 -0.09
C ARG A 14 4.13 -10.15 -1.50
N GLU A 15 3.19 -9.72 -2.33
CA GLU A 15 3.43 -9.25 -3.68
C GLU A 15 3.25 -7.74 -3.72
N LYS A 16 4.20 -7.06 -4.36
CA LYS A 16 4.18 -5.62 -4.59
C LYS A 16 4.40 -5.36 -6.07
N SER A 17 3.53 -4.58 -6.68
CA SER A 17 3.77 -4.06 -8.02
C SER A 17 3.57 -2.55 -8.05
N VAL A 18 4.33 -1.90 -8.93
CA VAL A 18 4.25 -0.45 -9.15
C VAL A 18 4.21 -0.21 -10.65
N GLY A 19 3.13 0.44 -11.09
CA GLY A 19 3.00 0.96 -12.45
C GLY A 19 3.15 2.47 -12.45
N MET A 20 3.77 3.01 -13.50
CA MET A 20 3.95 4.45 -13.67
C MET A 20 3.62 4.82 -15.12
N TRP A 21 2.84 5.89 -15.30
CA TRP A 21 2.51 6.40 -16.63
C TRP A 21 2.24 7.90 -16.57
N TYR A 22 2.47 8.59 -17.68
CA TYR A 22 2.16 10.01 -17.81
C TYR A 22 0.72 10.20 -18.30
N GLU A 23 0.04 11.19 -17.72
CA GLU A 23 -1.28 11.66 -18.13
C GLU A 23 -1.24 13.20 -18.16
N GLY A 24 -0.94 13.76 -19.33
CA GLY A 24 -0.71 15.20 -19.46
C GLY A 24 0.47 15.68 -18.60
N GLY A 25 0.23 16.70 -17.77
CA GLY A 25 1.22 17.24 -16.82
C GLY A 25 1.37 16.44 -15.52
N THR A 26 0.75 15.27 -15.41
CA THR A 26 0.78 14.45 -14.20
C THR A 26 1.47 13.11 -14.46
N LEU A 27 2.41 12.75 -13.60
CA LEU A 27 2.90 11.39 -13.48
C LEU A 27 1.98 10.62 -12.53
N ARG A 28 1.31 9.61 -13.07
CA ARG A 28 0.45 8.70 -12.32
C ARG A 28 1.30 7.53 -11.82
N VAL A 29 1.17 7.23 -10.54
CA VAL A 29 1.82 6.06 -9.92
C VAL A 29 0.75 5.21 -9.27
N ARG A 30 0.73 3.92 -9.62
CA ARG A 30 -0.16 2.94 -8.99
C ARG A 30 0.66 1.87 -8.31
N GLY A 31 0.57 1.81 -6.99
CA GLY A 31 1.03 0.70 -6.18
C GLY A 31 -0.08 -0.32 -6.00
N HIS A 32 0.28 -1.59 -6.02
CA HIS A 32 -0.60 -2.68 -5.62
C HIS A 32 0.13 -3.55 -4.62
N LEU A 33 -0.51 -3.80 -3.49
CA LEU A 33 0.00 -4.63 -2.41
C LEU A 33 -0.98 -5.77 -2.19
N ARG A 34 -0.47 -7.00 -2.23
CA ARG A 34 -1.25 -8.21 -2.02
C ARG A 34 -0.52 -9.13 -1.04
N ASP A 35 -1.19 -9.45 0.06
CA ASP A 35 -0.75 -10.45 1.01
C ASP A 35 -1.62 -11.69 0.87
N ARG A 36 -0.99 -12.85 0.66
CA ARG A 36 -1.68 -14.14 0.60
C ARG A 36 -1.00 -15.16 1.51
N TYR A 37 -1.79 -16.10 1.97
CA TYR A 37 -1.32 -17.29 2.66
C TYR A 37 -1.54 -18.50 1.77
N THR A 38 -0.58 -19.41 1.73
CA THR A 38 -0.71 -20.71 1.08
C THR A 38 -0.58 -21.81 2.13
N ASP A 39 -1.61 -22.63 2.25
CA ASP A 39 -1.64 -23.72 3.23
C ASP A 39 -0.83 -24.96 2.78
N PRO A 40 -0.63 -25.96 3.65
CA PRO A 40 0.09 -27.19 3.29
C PRO A 40 -0.55 -28.00 2.14
N GLU A 41 -1.85 -27.84 1.90
CA GLU A 41 -2.58 -28.45 0.78
C GLU A 41 -2.51 -27.60 -0.51
N ARG A 42 -1.77 -26.49 -0.45
CA ARG A 42 -1.58 -25.49 -1.51
C ARG A 42 -2.82 -24.65 -1.83
N GLN A 43 -3.78 -24.57 -0.91
CA GLN A 43 -4.89 -23.65 -1.04
C GLN A 43 -4.43 -22.23 -0.71
N GLU A 44 -4.87 -21.25 -1.51
CA GLU A 44 -4.56 -19.85 -1.30
C GLU A 44 -5.69 -19.10 -0.59
N THR A 45 -5.34 -18.35 0.44
CA THR A 45 -6.22 -17.39 1.10
C THR A 45 -5.66 -15.99 0.90
N LEU A 46 -6.46 -15.12 0.29
CA LEU A 46 -6.15 -13.70 0.20
C LEU A 46 -6.34 -13.06 1.57
N LEU A 47 -5.28 -12.47 2.13
CA LEU A 47 -5.32 -11.84 3.45
C LEU A 47 -5.62 -10.36 3.33
N HIS A 48 -4.84 -9.63 2.53
CA HIS A 48 -5.04 -8.19 2.32
C HIS A 48 -4.72 -7.82 0.89
N GLU A 49 -5.52 -6.90 0.34
CA GLU A 49 -5.23 -6.29 -0.96
C GLU A 49 -5.54 -4.80 -0.94
N TYR A 50 -4.54 -3.99 -1.28
CA TYR A 50 -4.65 -2.54 -1.39
C TYR A 50 -4.17 -2.07 -2.76
N ARG A 51 -4.90 -1.10 -3.29
CA ARG A 51 -4.45 -0.28 -4.41
C ARG A 51 -4.14 1.12 -3.91
N LEU A 52 -2.94 1.60 -4.18
CA LEU A 52 -2.50 2.96 -3.90
C LEU A 52 -2.36 3.71 -5.22
N ASP A 53 -2.99 4.86 -5.35
CA ASP A 53 -2.82 5.78 -6.46
C ASP A 53 -2.19 7.10 -5.97
N LEU A 54 -1.12 7.54 -6.62
CA LEU A 54 -0.53 8.86 -6.44
C LEU A 54 -0.63 9.67 -7.73
N TRP A 55 -0.94 10.95 -7.58
CA TRP A 55 -0.85 11.95 -8.63
C TRP A 55 0.37 12.81 -8.32
N VAL A 56 1.30 12.89 -9.26
CA VAL A 56 2.55 13.63 -9.08
C VAL A 56 2.63 14.70 -10.14
N ASP A 57 2.80 15.94 -9.72
CA ASP A 57 3.08 17.04 -10.64
C ASP A 57 4.40 16.78 -11.37
N HIS A 58 4.37 16.76 -12.71
CA HIS A 58 5.52 16.33 -13.51
C HIS A 58 6.69 17.31 -13.46
N GLU A 59 6.43 18.62 -13.33
CA GLU A 59 7.49 19.63 -13.33
C GLU A 59 8.25 19.65 -12.00
N THR A 60 7.51 19.56 -10.90
CA THR A 60 8.07 19.67 -9.54
C THR A 60 8.38 18.33 -8.91
N MET A 61 7.80 17.25 -9.43
CA MET A 61 7.81 15.88 -8.89
C MET A 61 7.18 15.76 -7.50
N ILE A 62 6.27 16.69 -7.15
CA ILE A 62 5.57 16.71 -5.87
C ILE A 62 4.26 15.90 -5.97
N VAL A 63 3.99 15.05 -5.00
CA VAL A 63 2.70 14.35 -4.86
C VAL A 63 1.61 15.39 -4.59
N SER A 64 0.68 15.53 -5.53
CA SER A 64 -0.44 16.48 -5.46
C SER A 64 -1.72 15.85 -4.90
N ASP A 65 -1.93 14.54 -5.10
CA ASP A 65 -3.04 13.78 -4.53
C ASP A 65 -2.59 12.35 -4.24
N ALA A 66 -3.23 11.71 -3.26
CA ALA A 66 -2.96 10.33 -2.87
C ALA A 66 -4.27 9.65 -2.44
N ARG A 67 -4.51 8.44 -2.96
CA ARG A 67 -5.70 7.65 -2.63
C ARG A 67 -5.34 6.21 -2.42
N ILE A 68 -6.00 5.59 -1.46
CA ILE A 68 -5.89 4.16 -1.23
C ILE A 68 -7.29 3.55 -1.28
N GLU A 69 -7.38 2.45 -2.00
CA GLU A 69 -8.58 1.66 -2.16
C GLU A 69 -8.31 0.28 -1.60
N PRO A 70 -9.01 -0.10 -0.52
CA PRO A 70 -9.01 -1.46 -0.07
C PRO A 70 -9.78 -2.33 -1.06
N VAL A 71 -9.10 -3.31 -1.66
CA VAL A 71 -9.69 -4.24 -2.63
C VAL A 71 -10.19 -5.49 -1.92
N HIS A 72 -9.45 -5.98 -0.93
CA HIS A 72 -9.84 -7.11 -0.09
C HIS A 72 -9.36 -6.92 1.34
N LEU A 73 -10.31 -6.71 2.27
CA LEU A 73 -10.08 -6.62 3.72
C LEU A 73 -11.06 -7.53 4.46
N PRO A 74 -10.75 -8.82 4.61
CA PRO A 74 -11.63 -9.78 5.27
C PRO A 74 -11.63 -9.60 6.80
N TYR A 75 -10.71 -8.80 7.37
CA TYR A 75 -10.57 -8.58 8.80
C TYR A 75 -10.83 -7.12 9.19
N ALA A 76 -11.58 -6.92 10.29
CA ALA A 76 -12.05 -5.60 10.74
C ALA A 76 -10.93 -4.67 11.26
N GLU A 77 -9.79 -5.22 11.65
CA GLU A 77 -8.64 -4.47 12.17
C GLU A 77 -7.85 -3.76 11.04
N CYS A 78 -8.15 -4.08 9.79
CA CYS A 78 -7.38 -3.66 8.62
C CYS A 78 -7.92 -2.37 7.96
N PHE A 79 -8.99 -1.79 8.50
CA PHE A 79 -9.63 -0.58 7.96
C PHE A 79 -8.94 0.74 8.37
N GLN A 80 -7.80 0.69 9.07
CA GLN A 80 -7.12 1.91 9.57
C GLN A 80 -6.13 2.53 8.56
N ALA A 81 -5.52 1.71 7.70
CA ALA A 81 -4.54 2.15 6.70
C ALA A 81 -5.05 3.27 5.74
N PRO A 82 -6.35 3.34 5.38
CA PRO A 82 -6.85 4.42 4.54
C PRO A 82 -6.74 5.84 5.12
N GLY A 83 -6.66 5.99 6.43
CA GLY A 83 -6.67 7.31 7.08
C GLY A 83 -5.42 8.14 6.83
N ASN A 84 -4.25 7.49 6.67
CA ASN A 84 -2.96 8.17 6.67
C ASN A 84 -2.41 8.50 5.28
N ILE A 85 -3.08 8.07 4.20
CA ILE A 85 -2.51 8.20 2.86
C ILE A 85 -2.34 9.66 2.41
N GLY A 86 -3.17 10.56 2.94
CA GLY A 86 -3.04 12.01 2.71
C GLY A 86 -1.71 12.59 3.18
N LEU A 87 -1.01 11.94 4.12
CA LEU A 87 0.30 12.38 4.61
C LEU A 87 1.40 12.31 3.54
N LEU A 88 1.16 11.56 2.46
CA LEU A 88 2.06 11.49 1.32
C LEU A 88 1.97 12.71 0.40
N VAL A 89 0.89 13.49 0.47
CA VAL A 89 0.75 14.74 -0.30
C VAL A 89 1.85 15.72 0.12
N GLY A 90 2.46 16.38 -0.87
CA GLY A 90 3.59 17.28 -0.67
C GLY A 90 4.95 16.59 -0.61
N LEU A 91 5.03 15.25 -0.58
CA LEU A 91 6.31 14.56 -0.75
C LEU A 91 6.84 14.73 -2.17
N LYS A 92 8.16 14.84 -2.30
CA LYS A 92 8.83 14.91 -3.60
C LYS A 92 9.39 13.54 -4.00
N LEU A 93 9.06 13.05 -5.18
CA LEU A 93 9.63 11.82 -5.73
C LEU A 93 11.10 12.04 -6.09
N ARG A 94 11.98 11.59 -5.21
CA ARG A 94 13.45 11.68 -5.31
C ARG A 94 14.10 10.52 -4.52
N PRO A 95 15.41 10.28 -4.66
CA PRO A 95 16.11 9.32 -3.80
C PRO A 95 15.84 9.59 -2.31
N GLY A 96 15.46 8.55 -1.57
CA GLY A 96 15.06 8.65 -0.16
C GLY A 96 13.55 8.78 0.07
N PHE A 97 12.73 8.91 -0.98
CA PHE A 97 11.26 9.02 -0.86
C PHE A 97 10.64 7.96 0.05
N THR A 98 11.02 6.70 -0.09
CA THR A 98 10.46 5.61 0.74
C THR A 98 10.72 5.82 2.23
N ALA A 99 11.92 6.29 2.60
CA ALA A 99 12.24 6.55 3.99
C ALA A 99 11.41 7.73 4.53
N GLU A 100 11.31 8.82 3.76
CA GLU A 100 10.51 9.99 4.12
C GLU A 100 9.01 9.66 4.21
N ALA A 101 8.50 8.83 3.29
CA ALA A 101 7.13 8.34 3.30
C ALA A 101 6.87 7.47 4.53
N LEU A 102 7.76 6.52 4.84
CA LEU A 102 7.63 5.66 6.02
C LEU A 102 7.67 6.47 7.31
N GLU A 103 8.54 7.48 7.41
CA GLU A 103 8.61 8.39 8.57
C GLU A 103 7.28 9.14 8.78
N ARG A 104 6.66 9.63 7.69
CA ARG A 104 5.34 10.29 7.78
C ARG A 104 4.20 9.34 8.10
N LEU A 105 4.29 8.09 7.68
CA LEU A 105 3.27 7.08 7.92
C LEU A 105 3.40 6.37 9.28
N GLN A 106 4.38 6.73 10.13
CA GLN A 106 4.54 6.09 11.44
C GLN A 106 3.37 6.41 12.38
N GLY A 107 2.78 5.36 12.96
CA GLY A 107 1.66 5.42 13.91
C GLY A 107 0.85 4.11 13.88
N GLU A 108 -0.05 3.89 14.86
CA GLU A 108 -0.88 2.66 14.95
C GLU A 108 -1.86 2.49 13.77
N ALA A 109 -2.05 3.54 12.95
CA ALA A 109 -2.92 3.55 11.77
C ALA A 109 -2.15 3.45 10.43
N GLY A 110 -0.87 3.04 10.47
CA GLY A 110 0.00 2.89 9.29
C GLY A 110 -0.60 2.06 8.17
#